data_AF-A0A9D6DC84-F1
#
_entry.id   AF-A0A9D6DC84-F1
#
_cell.length_a   1.000
_cell.length_b   1.000
_cell.length_c   1.000
_cell.angle_alpha   90.00
_cell.angle_beta   90.00
_cell.angle_gamma   90.00
#
_symmetry.space_group_name_H-M   'P 1'
#
loop_
_entity.id
_entity.type
_entity.pdbx_description
1 polymer ?
#
loop_
_entity_poly.entity_id
_entity_poly.type
_entity_poly.pdbx_seq_one_letter_code
_entity_poly.pdbx_strand_id
1 'polypeptide(L)'
;MSEWRFHPLALLRAAVRAIDPLLLLTLAGLLGYSYVLMMSASPERLDNLRMHFAVALSAMWLVAMVPPRRLLSFALPLYLAGVLLLIGVVTAGEVSKGARRWLNLGFIRIQPSELMKIAVPLTLAWYFQLREDAIRMREFAVAGVLLALPLGLIVVQPDLGTSVLVAAAGVYVMFFAGFSWKLIVPVALAGLLGVGAIVGFGDHLCQPGFDWQVLHEYQKQRVCTLLDPTQDPLGKGFHIIQSTIAIGSGGLYGKGWMDGTQTHLSFIPERHTDFIFSVLAEEFGLVGALVLIAGYIVLLLRGFVIAARAPTLGGRLLAGAVTMIIFTYAFVNMGMVSGILPVVGVPLPFISYGGTALVTLCVGVGMLMSIERSRVAAKE
;
A
#
# COMPACT_ATOMS: atom_id res chain seq x y z
N MET A 1 -34.14 -17.17 33.43
CA MET A 1 -34.17 -15.98 32.56
C MET A 1 -33.01 -15.09 32.97
N SER A 2 -31.88 -15.14 32.26
CA SER A 2 -30.68 -14.38 32.63
C SER A 2 -30.87 -12.91 32.32
N GLU A 3 -30.77 -12.05 33.34
CA GLU A 3 -30.77 -10.60 33.17
C GLU A 3 -29.57 -10.18 32.31
N TRP A 4 -29.84 -9.86 31.04
CA TRP A 4 -28.92 -9.11 30.18
C TRP A 4 -28.84 -7.66 30.70
N ARG A 5 -28.08 -7.42 31.77
CA ARG A 5 -27.80 -6.06 32.22
C ARG A 5 -26.81 -5.43 31.22
N PHE A 6 -27.33 -4.56 30.37
CA PHE A 6 -26.53 -3.77 29.43
C PHE A 6 -25.59 -2.86 30.25
N HIS A 7 -24.31 -3.19 30.30
CA HIS A 7 -23.28 -2.40 31.00
C HIS A 7 -22.54 -1.52 29.99
N PRO A 8 -23.02 -0.29 29.69
CA PRO A 8 -22.43 0.56 28.66
C PRO A 8 -20.96 0.88 28.93
N LEU A 9 -20.56 1.00 30.20
CA LEU A 9 -19.17 1.24 30.60
C LEU A 9 -18.26 0.05 30.36
N ALA A 10 -18.75 -1.18 30.48
CA ALA A 10 -17.98 -2.39 30.17
C ALA A 10 -17.78 -2.51 28.65
N LEU A 11 -18.81 -2.16 27.87
CA LEU A 11 -18.77 -2.15 26.41
C LEU A 11 -17.83 -1.05 25.87
N LEU A 12 -17.86 0.15 26.47
CA LEU A 12 -16.91 1.24 26.20
C LEU A 12 -15.47 0.88 26.56
N ARG A 13 -15.23 0.27 27.73
CA ARG A 13 -13.89 -0.19 28.11
C ARG A 13 -13.38 -1.30 27.18
N ALA A 14 -14.23 -2.23 26.77
CA ALA A 14 -13.88 -3.26 25.79
C ALA A 14 -13.59 -2.67 24.39
N ALA A 15 -14.31 -1.61 24.01
CA ALA A 15 -14.10 -0.89 22.75
C ALA A 15 -12.80 -0.08 22.73
N VAL A 16 -12.43 0.54 23.85
CA VAL A 16 -11.21 1.37 23.96
C VAL A 16 -9.96 0.52 24.22
N ARG A 17 -10.06 -0.59 24.98
CA ARG A 17 -8.96 -1.56 25.16
C ARG A 17 -8.53 -2.25 23.85
N ALA A 18 -9.35 -2.20 22.82
CA ALA A 18 -9.03 -2.80 21.52
C ALA A 18 -7.94 -2.03 20.74
N ILE A 19 -7.63 -0.80 21.15
CA ILE A 19 -6.80 0.11 20.37
C ILE A 19 -5.41 0.21 20.99
N ASP A 20 -4.39 -0.10 20.19
CA ASP A 20 -3.01 0.14 20.55
C ASP A 20 -2.74 1.66 20.59
N PRO A 21 -2.36 2.24 21.75
CA PRO A 21 -2.24 3.68 21.88
C PRO A 21 -1.10 4.27 21.05
N LEU A 22 -0.01 3.52 20.85
CA LEU A 22 1.11 3.99 20.05
C LEU A 22 0.75 3.99 18.56
N LEU A 23 0.11 2.93 18.06
CA LEU A 23 -0.38 2.90 16.67
C LEU A 23 -1.43 3.97 16.40
N LEU A 24 -2.34 4.22 17.36
CA LEU A 24 -3.35 5.25 17.20
C LEU A 24 -2.72 6.64 17.17
N LEU A 25 -1.78 6.92 18.07
CA LEU A 25 -1.09 8.21 18.13
C LEU A 25 -0.27 8.46 16.85
N THR A 26 0.46 7.47 16.35
CA THR A 26 1.24 7.61 15.11
C THR A 26 0.33 7.78 13.91
N LEU A 27 -0.76 7.00 13.81
CA LEU A 27 -1.75 7.16 12.75
C LEU A 27 -2.41 8.54 12.79
N ALA A 28 -2.80 9.02 13.98
CA ALA A 28 -3.38 10.35 14.14
C ALA A 28 -2.39 11.45 13.73
N GLY A 29 -1.10 11.30 14.05
CA GLY A 29 -0.06 12.21 13.58
C GLY A 29 0.08 12.22 12.05
N LEU A 30 0.09 11.06 11.41
CA LEU A 30 0.17 10.95 9.95
C LEU A 30 -1.08 11.54 9.26
N LEU A 31 -2.29 11.21 9.73
CA LEU A 31 -3.54 11.77 9.20
C LEU A 31 -3.65 13.29 9.46
N GLY A 32 -3.13 13.77 10.59
CA GLY A 32 -3.02 15.19 10.88
C GLY A 32 -2.08 15.88 9.88
N TYR A 33 -0.94 15.27 9.58
CA TYR A 33 -0.02 15.81 8.59
C TYR A 33 -0.61 15.81 7.18
N SER A 34 -1.30 14.73 6.79
CA SER A 34 -2.09 14.65 5.56
C SER A 34 -3.06 15.81 5.43
N TYR A 35 -3.81 16.10 6.49
CA TYR A 35 -4.80 17.18 6.51
C TYR A 35 -4.14 18.55 6.28
N VAL A 36 -3.03 18.83 6.96
CA VAL A 36 -2.26 20.09 6.79
C VAL A 36 -1.74 20.24 5.36
N LEU A 37 -1.18 19.18 4.77
CA LEU A 37 -0.68 19.19 3.39
C LEU A 37 -1.81 19.37 2.39
N MET A 38 -2.95 18.72 2.62
CA MET A 38 -4.12 18.83 1.76
C MET A 38 -4.76 20.22 1.76
N MET A 39 -4.63 20.98 2.85
CA MET A 39 -5.05 22.39 2.86
C MET A 39 -4.27 23.22 1.86
N SER A 40 -3.00 22.91 1.62
CA SER A 40 -2.19 23.59 0.63
C SER A 40 -2.35 22.99 -0.77
N ALA A 41 -2.26 21.66 -0.88
CA ALA A 41 -2.25 20.96 -2.16
C ALA A 41 -3.59 21.03 -2.90
N SER A 42 -4.72 20.88 -2.21
CA SER A 42 -6.06 20.89 -2.82
C SER A 42 -7.15 21.18 -1.77
N PRO A 43 -7.30 22.46 -1.37
CA PRO A 43 -8.30 22.86 -0.39
C PRO A 43 -9.73 22.45 -0.77
N GLU A 44 -10.05 22.44 -2.07
CA GLU A 44 -11.38 22.07 -2.57
C GLU A 44 -11.79 20.60 -2.29
N ARG A 45 -10.83 19.73 -1.96
CA ARG A 45 -11.09 18.30 -1.67
C ARG A 45 -11.14 17.97 -0.18
N LEU A 46 -11.03 18.94 0.71
CA LEU A 46 -10.95 18.73 2.16
C LEU A 46 -12.21 18.06 2.74
N ASP A 47 -13.41 18.40 2.26
CA ASP A 47 -14.62 17.77 2.78
C ASP A 47 -14.70 16.28 2.43
N ASN A 48 -14.31 15.93 1.20
CA ASN A 48 -14.19 14.53 0.79
C ASN A 48 -13.10 13.79 1.59
N LEU A 49 -11.98 14.46 1.87
CA LEU A 49 -10.91 13.89 2.71
C LEU A 49 -11.40 13.57 4.12
N ARG A 50 -12.15 14.49 4.76
CA ARG A 50 -12.74 14.26 6.09
C ARG A 50 -13.70 13.07 6.08
N MET A 51 -14.51 12.95 5.04
CA MET A 51 -15.39 11.78 4.86
C MET A 51 -14.57 10.49 4.69
N HIS A 52 -13.51 10.50 3.88
CA HIS A 52 -12.62 9.34 3.72
C HIS A 52 -11.94 8.96 5.04
N PHE A 53 -11.51 9.94 5.85
CA PHE A 53 -10.94 9.70 7.17
C PHE A 53 -11.96 9.06 8.10
N ALA A 54 -13.19 9.58 8.14
CA ALA A 54 -14.26 9.01 8.95
C ALA A 54 -14.53 7.54 8.55
N VAL A 55 -14.71 7.26 7.27
CA VAL A 55 -14.97 5.90 6.77
C VAL A 55 -13.79 4.97 7.06
N ALA A 56 -12.56 5.40 6.82
CA ALA A 56 -11.36 4.59 7.03
C ALA A 56 -11.12 4.29 8.52
N LEU A 57 -11.29 5.27 9.41
CA LEU A 57 -11.15 5.09 10.86
C LEU A 57 -12.27 4.21 11.42
N SER A 58 -13.50 4.36 10.93
CA SER A 58 -14.61 3.45 11.29
C SER A 58 -14.31 2.01 10.84
N ALA A 59 -13.84 1.81 9.61
CA ALA A 59 -13.46 0.48 9.11
C ALA A 59 -12.31 -0.14 9.92
N MET A 60 -11.28 0.65 10.25
CA MET A 60 -10.18 0.23 11.13
C MET A 60 -10.70 -0.24 12.49
N TRP A 61 -11.55 0.57 13.13
CA TRP A 61 -12.11 0.27 14.44
C TRP A 61 -12.95 -1.00 14.43
N LEU A 62 -13.83 -1.17 13.44
CA LEU A 62 -14.61 -2.39 13.26
C LEU A 62 -13.72 -3.63 13.12
N VAL A 63 -12.67 -3.56 12.31
CA VAL A 63 -11.73 -4.68 12.12
C VAL A 63 -10.92 -4.97 13.39
N ALA A 64 -10.47 -3.93 14.11
CA ALA A 64 -9.76 -4.07 15.38
C ALA A 64 -10.60 -4.78 16.46
N MET A 65 -11.92 -4.69 16.37
CA MET A 65 -12.84 -5.38 17.27
C MET A 65 -13.02 -6.88 16.97
N VAL A 66 -12.73 -7.31 15.75
CA VAL A 66 -12.91 -8.71 15.33
C VAL A 66 -11.69 -9.53 15.75
N PRO A 67 -11.84 -10.64 16.52
CA PRO A 67 -10.70 -11.47 16.90
C PRO A 67 -9.92 -12.03 15.71
N PRO A 68 -8.58 -12.19 15.78
CA PRO A 68 -7.76 -12.65 14.65
C PRO A 68 -8.20 -14.00 14.08
N ARG A 69 -8.68 -14.92 14.93
CA ARG A 69 -9.21 -16.21 14.50
C ARG A 69 -10.40 -16.06 13.53
N ARG A 70 -11.29 -15.10 13.79
CA ARG A 70 -12.42 -14.80 12.89
C ARG A 70 -11.96 -14.11 11.62
N LEU A 71 -10.99 -13.19 11.70
CA LEU A 71 -10.39 -12.57 10.52
C LEU A 71 -9.83 -13.64 9.57
N LEU A 72 -9.09 -14.62 10.11
CA LEU A 72 -8.55 -15.74 9.34
C LEU A 72 -9.64 -16.66 8.75
N SER A 73 -10.79 -16.83 9.41
CA SER A 73 -11.90 -17.59 8.80
C SER A 73 -12.52 -16.93 7.58
N PHE A 74 -12.39 -15.59 7.44
CA PHE A 74 -12.83 -14.88 6.25
C PHE A 74 -11.83 -14.91 5.10
N ALA A 75 -10.64 -15.49 5.29
CA ALA A 75 -9.55 -15.46 4.32
C ALA A 75 -9.98 -16.02 2.95
N LEU A 76 -10.46 -17.27 2.92
CA LEU A 76 -10.85 -17.94 1.68
C LEU A 76 -12.08 -17.29 1.02
N PRO A 77 -13.18 -16.96 1.73
CA PRO A 77 -14.29 -16.22 1.14
C PRO A 77 -13.86 -14.89 0.51
N LEU A 78 -13.02 -14.11 1.20
CA LEU A 78 -12.55 -12.81 0.72
C LEU A 78 -11.68 -12.94 -0.53
N TYR A 79 -10.80 -13.94 -0.56
CA TYR A 79 -9.96 -14.25 -1.70
C TYR A 79 -10.77 -14.68 -2.91
N LEU A 80 -11.70 -15.62 -2.75
CA LEU A 80 -12.55 -16.09 -3.84
C LEU A 80 -13.43 -14.96 -4.40
N ALA A 81 -14.08 -14.19 -3.51
CA ALA A 81 -14.85 -13.01 -3.92
C ALA A 81 -13.98 -12.02 -4.71
N GLY A 82 -12.76 -11.79 -4.24
CA GLY A 82 -11.77 -10.97 -4.93
C GLY A 82 -11.36 -11.43 -6.32
N VAL A 83 -11.02 -12.70 -6.44
CA VAL A 83 -10.67 -13.31 -7.73
C VAL A 83 -11.85 -13.22 -8.69
N LEU A 84 -13.07 -13.51 -8.23
CA LEU A 84 -14.29 -13.36 -9.03
C LEU A 84 -14.50 -11.91 -9.49
N LEU A 85 -14.27 -10.93 -8.60
CA LEU A 85 -14.35 -9.52 -8.97
C LEU A 85 -13.25 -9.13 -9.96
N LEU A 86 -12.02 -9.63 -9.82
CA LEU A 86 -10.95 -9.38 -10.79
C LEU A 86 -11.28 -9.97 -12.17
N ILE A 87 -11.86 -11.17 -12.22
CA ILE A 87 -12.37 -11.75 -13.47
C ILE A 87 -13.48 -10.86 -14.04
N GLY A 88 -14.38 -10.35 -13.19
CA GLY A 88 -15.39 -9.38 -13.55
C GLY A 88 -14.83 -8.10 -14.16
N VAL A 89 -13.70 -7.58 -13.68
CA VAL A 89 -13.04 -6.41 -14.28
C VAL A 89 -12.57 -6.72 -15.70
N VAL A 90 -12.01 -7.91 -15.93
CA VAL A 90 -11.52 -8.31 -17.26
C VAL A 90 -12.64 -8.36 -18.29
N THR A 91 -13.86 -8.74 -17.89
CA THR A 91 -15.01 -8.85 -18.80
C THR A 91 -15.86 -7.58 -18.87
N ALA A 92 -16.13 -6.93 -17.74
CA ALA A 92 -17.11 -5.85 -17.57
C ALA A 92 -16.55 -4.58 -16.90
N GLY A 93 -15.24 -4.47 -16.67
CA GLY A 93 -14.64 -3.27 -16.06
C GLY A 93 -14.78 -2.01 -16.92
N GLU A 94 -14.72 -0.85 -16.27
CA GLU A 94 -14.66 0.45 -16.94
C GLU A 94 -13.21 0.87 -17.19
N VAL A 95 -12.96 1.49 -18.34
CA VAL A 95 -11.66 2.07 -18.68
C VAL A 95 -11.57 3.47 -18.06
N SER A 96 -10.56 3.70 -17.23
CA SER A 96 -10.25 5.00 -16.64
C SER A 96 -8.75 5.26 -16.75
N LYS A 97 -8.35 6.46 -17.20
CA LYS A 97 -6.94 6.85 -17.42
C LYS A 97 -6.14 5.78 -18.22
N GLY A 98 -6.77 5.16 -19.22
CA GLY A 98 -6.13 4.16 -20.08
C GLY A 98 -6.02 2.73 -19.51
N ALA A 99 -6.59 2.45 -18.34
CA ALA A 99 -6.58 1.11 -17.74
C ALA A 99 -7.97 0.65 -17.27
N ARG A 100 -8.26 -0.64 -17.46
CA ARG A 100 -9.52 -1.29 -17.04
C ARG A 100 -9.36 -1.86 -15.64
N ARG A 101 -9.68 -1.07 -14.61
CA ARG A 101 -9.40 -1.40 -13.19
C ARG A 101 -10.60 -1.29 -12.26
N TRP A 102 -11.66 -0.64 -12.70
CA TRP A 102 -12.81 -0.29 -11.88
C TRP A 102 -14.03 -1.09 -12.31
N LEU A 103 -14.78 -1.59 -11.33
CA LEU A 103 -16.13 -2.12 -11.55
C LEU A 103 -17.12 -1.11 -11.01
N ASN A 104 -18.06 -0.73 -11.88
CA ASN A 104 -19.21 0.07 -11.48
C ASN A 104 -20.40 -0.87 -11.28
N LEU A 105 -20.82 -1.00 -10.03
CA LEU A 105 -21.98 -1.79 -9.63
C LEU A 105 -23.28 -0.98 -9.69
N GLY A 106 -23.26 0.20 -10.32
CA GLY A 106 -24.37 1.14 -10.44
C GLY A 106 -24.46 2.11 -9.26
N PHE A 107 -24.37 1.60 -8.03
CA PHE A 107 -24.44 2.40 -6.81
C PHE A 107 -23.07 2.67 -6.17
N ILE A 108 -22.05 1.87 -6.51
CA ILE A 108 -20.70 2.00 -5.97
C ILE A 108 -19.67 1.62 -7.04
N ARG A 109 -18.55 2.34 -7.04
CA ARG A 109 -17.37 2.00 -7.83
C ARG A 109 -16.35 1.32 -6.94
N ILE A 110 -16.00 0.08 -7.25
CA ILE A 110 -15.05 -0.73 -6.48
C ILE A 110 -13.84 -1.02 -7.35
N GLN A 111 -12.66 -0.95 -6.73
CA GLN A 111 -11.41 -1.41 -7.32
C GLN A 111 -11.04 -2.76 -6.69
N PRO A 112 -11.28 -3.90 -7.36
CA PRO A 112 -11.07 -5.22 -6.75
C PRO A 112 -9.62 -5.51 -6.37
N SER A 113 -8.67 -4.90 -7.08
CA SER A 113 -7.24 -5.05 -6.78
C SER A 113 -6.87 -4.45 -5.41
N GLU A 114 -7.64 -3.48 -4.91
CA GLU A 114 -7.48 -2.95 -3.55
C GLU A 114 -7.79 -3.99 -2.48
N LEU A 115 -8.86 -4.77 -2.69
CA LEU A 115 -9.25 -5.88 -1.81
C LEU A 115 -8.15 -6.96 -1.76
N MET A 116 -7.50 -7.24 -2.89
CA MET A 116 -6.48 -8.29 -2.99
C MET A 116 -5.21 -8.00 -2.21
N LYS A 117 -4.89 -6.74 -1.96
CA LYS A 117 -3.78 -6.38 -1.07
C LYS A 117 -3.97 -6.86 0.37
N ILE A 118 -5.21 -7.11 0.78
CA ILE A 118 -5.55 -7.66 2.10
C ILE A 118 -5.90 -9.14 2.02
N ALA A 119 -6.70 -9.54 1.04
CA ALA A 119 -7.17 -10.92 0.94
C ALA A 119 -6.04 -11.93 0.66
N VAL A 120 -5.04 -11.55 -0.16
CA VAL A 120 -3.90 -12.41 -0.47
C VAL A 120 -3.05 -12.72 0.77
N PRO A 121 -2.51 -11.72 1.50
CA PRO A 121 -1.71 -12.02 2.69
C PRO A 121 -2.54 -12.70 3.78
N LEU A 122 -3.83 -12.38 3.91
CA LEU A 122 -4.74 -13.05 4.84
C LEU A 122 -4.93 -14.54 4.49
N THR A 123 -5.07 -14.88 3.21
CA THR A 123 -5.23 -16.27 2.72
C THR A 123 -3.96 -17.07 2.86
N LEU A 124 -2.82 -16.49 2.54
CA LEU A 124 -1.54 -17.17 2.71
C LEU A 124 -1.25 -17.39 4.20
N ALA A 125 -1.51 -16.40 5.07
CA ALA A 125 -1.34 -16.54 6.51
C ALA A 125 -2.26 -17.63 7.09
N TRP A 126 -3.52 -17.68 6.65
CA TRP A 126 -4.47 -18.74 7.01
C TRP A 126 -3.99 -20.12 6.52
N TYR A 127 -3.53 -20.22 5.28
CA TYR A 127 -3.07 -21.47 4.68
C TYR A 127 -1.85 -22.04 5.42
N PHE A 128 -0.85 -21.20 5.71
CA PHE A 128 0.32 -21.64 6.47
C PHE A 128 -0.02 -21.99 7.91
N GLN A 129 -0.96 -21.29 8.56
CA GLN A 129 -1.44 -21.67 9.88
C GLN A 129 -2.13 -23.05 9.88
N LEU A 130 -2.90 -23.38 8.85
CA LEU A 130 -3.53 -24.70 8.74
C LEU A 130 -2.51 -25.84 8.53
N ARG A 131 -1.31 -25.50 8.05
CA ARG A 131 -0.21 -26.43 7.76
C ARG A 131 0.99 -26.26 8.68
N GLU A 132 0.80 -25.63 9.83
CA GLU A 132 1.86 -25.27 10.78
C GLU A 132 2.76 -26.46 11.13
N ASP A 133 2.18 -27.66 11.29
CA ASP A 133 2.92 -28.89 11.63
C ASP A 133 3.68 -29.54 10.45
N ALA A 134 3.46 -29.08 9.21
CA ALA A 134 3.92 -29.78 8.01
C ALA A 134 4.32 -28.82 6.86
N ILE A 135 4.95 -27.69 7.17
CA ILE A 135 5.44 -26.75 6.14
C ILE A 135 6.62 -27.37 5.39
N ARG A 136 6.39 -27.78 4.13
CA ARG A 136 7.41 -28.29 3.20
C ARG A 136 7.38 -27.48 1.90
N MET A 137 8.22 -27.86 0.94
CA MET A 137 8.30 -27.18 -0.36
C MET A 137 6.97 -27.17 -1.13
N ARG A 138 6.13 -28.20 -0.93
CA ARG A 138 4.82 -28.30 -1.57
C ARG A 138 3.88 -27.17 -1.13
N GLU A 139 3.91 -26.81 0.13
CA GLU A 139 3.06 -25.76 0.71
C GLU A 139 3.47 -24.40 0.14
N PHE A 140 4.77 -24.17 -0.09
CA PHE A 140 5.24 -23.00 -0.81
C PHE A 140 4.83 -22.99 -2.28
N ALA A 141 4.81 -24.14 -2.96
CA ALA A 141 4.31 -24.22 -4.33
C ALA A 141 2.80 -23.88 -4.41
N VAL A 142 1.99 -24.39 -3.46
CA VAL A 142 0.56 -24.05 -3.37
C VAL A 142 0.37 -22.57 -3.05
N ALA A 143 1.13 -22.02 -2.11
CA ALA A 143 1.12 -20.58 -1.81
C ALA A 143 1.50 -19.74 -3.04
N GLY A 144 2.48 -20.21 -3.82
CA GLY A 144 2.88 -19.62 -5.09
C GLY A 144 1.73 -19.57 -6.10
N VAL A 145 0.96 -20.65 -6.24
CA VAL A 145 -0.23 -20.68 -7.11
C VAL A 145 -1.32 -19.73 -6.60
N LEU A 146 -1.57 -19.72 -5.29
CA LEU A 146 -2.54 -18.81 -4.67
C LEU A 146 -2.15 -17.33 -4.85
N LEU A 147 -0.86 -17.02 -4.90
CA LEU A 147 -0.38 -15.67 -5.24
C LEU A 147 -0.47 -15.38 -6.73
N ALA A 148 -0.02 -16.32 -7.57
CA ALA A 148 0.10 -16.14 -9.02
C ALA A 148 -1.24 -15.89 -9.69
N LEU A 149 -2.33 -16.50 -9.21
CA LEU A 149 -3.66 -16.34 -9.80
C LEU A 149 -4.17 -14.88 -9.78
N PRO A 150 -4.34 -14.21 -8.62
CA PRO A 150 -4.76 -12.81 -8.59
C PRO A 150 -3.70 -11.88 -9.20
N LEU A 151 -2.41 -12.19 -9.04
CA LEU A 151 -1.33 -11.40 -9.62
C LEU A 151 -1.42 -11.36 -11.15
N GLY A 152 -1.62 -12.52 -11.79
CA GLY A 152 -1.78 -12.63 -13.24
C GLY A 152 -2.99 -11.83 -13.75
N LEU A 153 -4.13 -11.92 -13.04
CA LEU A 153 -5.33 -11.13 -13.38
C LEU A 153 -5.09 -9.62 -13.28
N ILE A 154 -4.32 -9.16 -12.29
CA ILE A 154 -3.98 -7.73 -12.10
C ILE A 154 -3.00 -7.25 -13.19
N VAL A 155 -2.02 -8.08 -13.56
CA VAL A 155 -1.07 -7.75 -14.63
C VAL A 155 -1.79 -7.55 -15.97
N VAL A 156 -2.81 -8.36 -16.26
CA VAL A 156 -3.69 -8.20 -17.44
C VAL A 156 -4.52 -6.90 -17.42
N GLN A 157 -4.69 -6.25 -16.26
CA GLN A 157 -5.44 -4.99 -16.07
C GLN A 157 -4.56 -3.72 -16.21
N PRO A 158 -3.50 -3.79 -17.03
CA PRO A 158 -2.28 -2.97 -16.96
C PRO A 158 -2.02 -2.23 -15.63
N ASP A 159 -2.11 -2.90 -14.47
CA ASP A 159 -1.93 -2.30 -13.15
C ASP A 159 -0.61 -2.71 -12.47
N LEU A 160 0.49 -2.14 -12.98
CA LEU A 160 1.84 -2.47 -12.49
C LEU A 160 2.01 -2.13 -11.00
N GLY A 161 1.55 -0.96 -10.55
CA GLY A 161 1.72 -0.53 -9.16
C GLY A 161 1.05 -1.50 -8.18
N THR A 162 -0.20 -1.85 -8.43
CA THR A 162 -0.92 -2.79 -7.57
C THR A 162 -0.36 -4.21 -7.69
N SER A 163 0.09 -4.63 -8.88
CA SER A 163 0.72 -5.95 -9.06
C SER A 163 1.98 -6.11 -8.19
N VAL A 164 2.84 -5.08 -8.13
CA VAL A 164 4.05 -5.08 -7.29
C VAL A 164 3.68 -5.18 -5.82
N LEU A 165 2.68 -4.43 -5.37
CA LEU A 165 2.25 -4.43 -3.97
C LEU A 165 1.61 -5.76 -3.55
N VAL A 166 0.77 -6.37 -4.40
CA VAL A 166 0.18 -7.69 -4.13
C VAL A 166 1.24 -8.79 -4.17
N ALA A 167 2.16 -8.74 -5.13
CA ALA A 167 3.29 -9.66 -5.20
C ALA A 167 4.16 -9.56 -3.93
N ALA A 168 4.53 -8.35 -3.54
CA ALA A 168 5.31 -8.08 -2.33
C ALA A 168 4.58 -8.62 -1.09
N ALA A 169 3.29 -8.30 -0.93
CA ALA A 169 2.46 -8.80 0.17
C ALA A 169 2.51 -10.32 0.31
N GLY A 170 2.34 -11.05 -0.80
CA GLY A 170 2.36 -12.50 -0.79
C GLY A 170 3.74 -13.10 -0.53
N VAL A 171 4.78 -12.52 -1.15
CA VAL A 171 6.17 -12.91 -0.94
C VAL A 171 6.59 -12.69 0.51
N TYR A 172 6.17 -11.60 1.17
CA TYR A 172 6.47 -11.37 2.58
C TYR A 172 5.86 -12.44 3.49
N VAL A 173 4.62 -12.88 3.23
CA VAL A 173 4.03 -13.98 3.99
C VAL A 173 4.84 -15.27 3.82
N MET A 174 5.17 -15.63 2.58
CA MET A 174 5.97 -16.84 2.30
C MET A 174 7.36 -16.75 2.94
N PHE A 175 7.99 -15.58 2.87
CA PHE A 175 9.27 -15.31 3.49
C PHE A 175 9.23 -15.49 5.00
N PHE A 176 8.27 -14.85 5.68
CA PHE A 176 8.11 -14.99 7.13
C PHE A 176 7.66 -16.40 7.56
N ALA A 177 7.04 -17.17 6.66
CA ALA A 177 6.71 -18.58 6.89
C ALA A 177 7.93 -19.52 6.79
N GLY A 178 9.12 -18.99 6.46
CA GLY A 178 10.36 -19.75 6.41
C GLY A 178 10.82 -20.14 5.01
N PHE A 179 10.35 -19.47 3.96
CA PHE A 179 10.83 -19.74 2.61
C PHE A 179 12.34 -19.48 2.50
N SER A 180 13.08 -20.47 2.03
CA SER A 180 14.55 -20.41 2.03
C SER A 180 15.08 -19.25 1.18
N TRP A 181 15.95 -18.41 1.75
CA TRP A 181 16.64 -17.34 1.02
C TRP A 181 17.35 -17.84 -0.25
N LYS A 182 17.78 -19.10 -0.28
CA LYS A 182 18.43 -19.72 -1.45
C LYS A 182 17.55 -19.73 -2.71
N LEU A 183 16.23 -19.67 -2.58
CA LEU A 183 15.30 -19.60 -3.71
C LEU A 183 14.87 -18.16 -4.04
N ILE A 184 14.86 -17.27 -3.04
CA ILE A 184 14.52 -15.85 -3.22
C ILE A 184 15.68 -15.10 -3.88
N VAL A 185 16.91 -15.35 -3.41
CA VAL A 185 18.12 -14.62 -3.83
C VAL A 185 18.35 -14.72 -5.34
N PRO A 186 18.26 -15.90 -6.00
CA PRO A 186 18.44 -15.97 -7.45
C PRO A 186 17.39 -15.16 -8.23
N VAL A 187 16.12 -15.16 -7.80
CA VAL A 187 15.06 -14.40 -8.46
C VAL A 187 15.22 -12.90 -8.22
N ALA A 188 15.55 -12.50 -6.99
CA ALA A 188 15.82 -11.11 -6.64
C ALA A 188 17.07 -10.58 -7.38
N LEU A 189 18.13 -11.39 -7.47
CA LEU A 189 19.34 -11.04 -8.20
C LEU A 189 19.09 -10.99 -9.71
N ALA A 190 18.32 -11.92 -10.28
CA ALA A 190 17.92 -11.85 -11.68
C ALA A 190 17.08 -10.60 -11.96
N GLY A 191 16.16 -10.23 -11.05
CA GLY A 191 15.40 -8.99 -11.13
C GLY A 191 16.29 -7.74 -11.05
N LEU A 192 17.25 -7.73 -10.11
CA LEU A 192 18.20 -6.63 -9.96
C LEU A 192 19.14 -6.50 -11.16
N LEU A 193 19.64 -7.61 -11.70
CA LEU A 193 20.42 -7.66 -12.93
C LEU A 193 19.59 -7.23 -14.14
N GLY A 194 18.31 -7.61 -14.18
CA GLY A 194 17.37 -7.15 -15.20
C GLY A 194 17.20 -5.64 -15.15
N VAL A 195 16.88 -5.07 -13.98
CA VAL A 195 16.80 -3.61 -13.79
C VAL A 195 18.15 -2.94 -14.10
N GLY A 196 19.27 -3.52 -13.66
CA GLY A 196 20.61 -2.99 -13.93
C GLY A 196 20.98 -3.01 -15.41
N ALA A 197 20.62 -4.05 -16.15
CA ALA A 197 20.80 -4.13 -17.60
C ALA A 197 19.91 -3.11 -18.32
N ILE A 198 18.67 -2.93 -17.85
CA ILE A 198 17.75 -1.93 -18.39
C ILE A 198 18.29 -0.52 -18.20
N VAL A 199 18.84 -0.21 -17.03
CA VAL A 199 19.46 1.09 -16.73
C VAL A 199 20.76 1.26 -17.52
N GLY A 200 21.63 0.25 -17.55
CA GLY A 200 22.94 0.31 -18.19
C GLY A 200 22.90 0.35 -19.72
N PHE A 201 21.88 -0.26 -20.34
CA PHE A 201 21.65 -0.23 -21.79
C PHE A 201 20.50 0.71 -22.19
N GLY A 202 20.06 1.57 -21.28
CA GLY A 202 18.91 2.46 -21.45
C GLY A 202 18.92 3.27 -22.74
N ASP A 203 20.08 3.83 -23.08
CA ASP A 203 20.27 4.68 -24.27
C ASP A 203 20.06 3.93 -25.59
N HIS A 204 20.21 2.61 -25.60
CA HIS A 204 19.93 1.75 -26.76
C HIS A 204 18.52 1.17 -26.71
N LEU A 205 18.07 0.76 -25.53
CA LEU A 205 16.78 0.09 -25.33
C LEU A 205 15.57 1.03 -25.51
N CYS A 206 15.78 2.34 -25.32
CA CYS A 206 14.74 3.36 -25.44
C CYS A 206 14.74 4.09 -26.80
N GLN A 207 15.56 3.68 -27.76
CA GLN A 207 15.53 4.26 -29.10
C GLN A 207 14.25 3.89 -29.87
N PRO A 208 13.70 4.81 -30.67
CA PRO A 208 12.56 4.52 -31.54
C PRO A 208 12.94 3.43 -32.54
N GLY A 209 12.33 2.24 -32.42
CA GLY A 209 12.58 1.07 -33.28
C GLY A 209 13.04 -0.19 -32.54
N PHE A 210 13.45 -0.10 -31.27
CA PHE A 210 13.77 -1.28 -30.48
C PHE A 210 12.50 -1.93 -29.92
N ASP A 211 12.16 -3.12 -30.43
CA ASP A 211 10.98 -3.89 -30.00
C ASP A 211 11.33 -4.83 -28.85
N TRP A 212 10.80 -4.51 -27.67
CA TRP A 212 10.96 -5.35 -26.50
C TRP A 212 10.01 -6.55 -26.61
N GLN A 213 10.53 -7.69 -27.07
CA GLN A 213 9.74 -8.92 -27.29
C GLN A 213 8.95 -9.41 -26.05
N VAL A 214 9.33 -8.98 -24.85
CA VAL A 214 8.78 -9.45 -23.56
C VAL A 214 7.92 -8.39 -22.85
N LEU A 215 8.20 -7.10 -23.04
CA LEU A 215 7.51 -6.02 -22.31
C LEU A 215 6.44 -5.38 -23.18
N HIS A 216 5.26 -5.14 -22.60
CA HIS A 216 4.23 -4.35 -23.27
C HIS A 216 4.65 -2.88 -23.42
N GLU A 217 4.14 -2.19 -24.44
CA GLU A 217 4.50 -0.80 -24.75
C GLU A 217 4.32 0.15 -23.55
N TYR A 218 3.26 -0.03 -22.75
CA TYR A 218 3.04 0.79 -21.55
C TYR A 218 4.09 0.55 -20.44
N GLN A 219 4.69 -0.64 -20.38
CA GLN A 219 5.75 -0.98 -19.44
C GLN A 219 7.07 -0.37 -19.93
N LYS A 220 7.36 -0.50 -21.23
CA LYS A 220 8.50 0.14 -21.91
C LYS A 220 8.48 1.65 -21.69
N GLN A 221 7.33 2.30 -21.90
CA GLN A 221 7.19 3.74 -21.70
C GLN A 221 7.54 4.16 -20.27
N ARG A 222 7.12 3.40 -19.24
CA ARG A 222 7.47 3.73 -17.83
C ARG A 222 8.95 3.62 -17.52
N VAL A 223 9.63 2.64 -18.12
CA VAL A 223 11.07 2.46 -18.00
C VAL A 223 11.81 3.59 -18.71
N CYS A 224 11.45 3.88 -19.95
CA CYS A 224 12.12 4.91 -20.73
C CYS A 224 11.88 6.33 -20.20
N THR A 225 10.66 6.63 -19.74
CA THR A 225 10.38 7.92 -19.07
C THR A 225 11.10 8.06 -17.73
N LEU A 226 11.46 6.97 -17.04
CA LEU A 226 12.30 7.05 -15.84
C LEU A 226 13.76 7.39 -16.21
N LEU A 227 14.30 6.73 -17.22
CA LEU A 227 15.69 6.90 -17.65
C LEU A 227 15.92 8.26 -18.30
N ASP A 228 14.97 8.69 -19.14
CA ASP A 228 14.97 10.01 -19.75
C ASP A 228 13.57 10.65 -19.65
N PRO A 229 13.32 11.42 -18.57
CA PRO A 229 12.06 12.13 -18.38
C PRO A 229 11.79 13.18 -19.47
N THR A 230 12.79 13.60 -20.25
CA THR A 230 12.63 14.67 -21.25
C THR A 230 11.93 14.18 -22.54
N GLN A 231 11.85 12.86 -22.75
CA GLN A 231 11.15 12.27 -23.90
C GLN A 231 9.62 12.36 -23.77
N ASP A 232 9.10 12.58 -22.57
CA ASP A 232 7.67 12.81 -22.30
C ASP A 232 7.46 14.13 -21.54
N PRO A 233 7.73 15.28 -22.19
CA PRO A 233 7.75 16.60 -21.54
C PRO A 233 6.35 17.14 -21.24
N LEU A 234 5.28 16.45 -21.67
CA LEU A 234 3.89 16.83 -21.43
C LEU A 234 3.12 15.80 -20.58
N GLY A 235 3.66 14.60 -20.40
CA GLY A 235 3.01 13.51 -19.67
C GLY A 235 3.67 13.21 -18.33
N LYS A 236 4.06 11.94 -18.12
CA LYS A 236 4.62 11.48 -16.85
C LYS A 236 6.02 12.01 -16.59
N GLY A 237 6.81 12.22 -17.64
CA GLY A 237 8.15 12.80 -17.52
C GLY A 237 8.11 14.20 -16.92
N PHE A 238 7.16 15.03 -17.38
CA PHE A 238 6.89 16.35 -16.80
C PHE A 238 6.63 16.30 -15.29
N HIS A 239 5.79 15.37 -14.84
CA HIS A 239 5.46 15.24 -13.42
C HIS A 239 6.69 14.87 -12.58
N ILE A 240 7.56 13.99 -13.09
CA ILE A 240 8.81 13.62 -12.42
C ILE A 240 9.74 14.84 -12.33
N ILE A 241 9.96 15.56 -13.44
CA ILE A 241 10.83 16.74 -13.48
C ILE A 241 10.36 17.79 -12.48
N GLN A 242 9.07 18.14 -12.50
CA GLN A 242 8.52 19.15 -11.60
C GLN A 242 8.56 18.70 -10.15
N SER A 243 8.33 17.41 -9.89
CA SER A 243 8.48 16.83 -8.54
C SER A 243 9.91 16.94 -8.02
N THR A 244 10.91 16.61 -8.84
CA THR A 244 12.32 16.73 -8.46
C THR A 244 12.72 18.18 -8.22
N ILE A 245 12.23 19.12 -9.04
CA ILE A 245 12.46 20.56 -8.83
C ILE A 245 11.81 21.02 -7.52
N ALA A 246 10.57 20.60 -7.24
CA ALA A 246 9.86 20.94 -6.01
C ALA A 246 10.65 20.47 -4.77
N ILE A 247 11.06 19.19 -4.76
CA ILE A 247 11.90 18.62 -3.70
C ILE A 247 13.20 19.41 -3.53
N GLY A 248 13.91 19.68 -4.63
CA GLY A 248 15.18 20.41 -4.59
C GLY A 248 15.03 21.85 -4.07
N SER A 249 13.92 22.50 -4.44
CA SER A 249 13.65 23.89 -4.05
C SER A 249 13.24 24.09 -2.59
N GLY A 250 12.81 23.02 -1.91
CA GLY A 250 12.46 23.08 -0.49
C GLY A 250 13.68 23.19 0.43
N GLY A 251 14.88 22.79 -0.01
CA GLY A 251 16.09 22.85 0.83
C GLY A 251 15.92 22.15 2.19
N LEU A 252 16.56 22.66 3.24
CA LEU A 252 16.50 22.05 4.56
C LEU A 252 15.18 22.32 5.29
N TYR A 253 14.68 23.56 5.24
CA TYR A 253 13.58 24.04 6.06
C TYR A 253 12.24 24.18 5.32
N GLY A 254 12.24 24.03 4.00
CA GLY A 254 11.08 24.29 3.17
C GLY A 254 10.94 25.76 2.79
N LYS A 255 10.03 26.05 1.87
CA LYS A 255 9.68 27.42 1.48
C LYS A 255 8.74 28.10 2.49
N GLY A 256 8.06 27.34 3.33
CA GLY A 256 6.95 27.82 4.15
C GLY A 256 5.65 27.14 3.76
N TRP A 257 4.76 26.98 4.74
CA TRP A 257 3.43 26.40 4.52
C TRP A 257 2.60 27.32 3.62
N MET A 258 2.03 26.77 2.54
CA MET A 258 1.32 27.52 1.48
C MET A 258 2.16 28.48 0.63
N ASP A 259 3.49 28.43 0.72
CA ASP A 259 4.41 29.22 -0.11
C ASP A 259 5.05 28.37 -1.25
N GLY A 260 4.51 27.16 -1.48
CA GLY A 260 5.00 26.21 -2.49
C GLY A 260 4.67 26.64 -3.93
N THR A 261 5.66 27.18 -4.64
CA THR A 261 5.48 27.67 -6.03
C THR A 261 5.02 26.57 -7.00
N GLN A 262 5.58 25.35 -6.92
CA GLN A 262 5.22 24.26 -7.83
C GLN A 262 3.85 23.68 -7.51
N THR A 263 3.53 23.66 -6.22
CA THR A 263 2.25 23.20 -5.67
C THR A 263 1.10 24.13 -6.08
N HIS A 264 1.23 25.44 -5.90
CA HIS A 264 0.15 26.40 -6.15
C HIS A 264 -0.07 26.72 -7.63
N LEU A 265 0.99 26.74 -8.44
CA LEU A 265 0.87 27.02 -9.88
C LEU A 265 0.41 25.81 -10.71
N SER A 266 0.06 24.71 -10.04
CA SER A 266 -0.50 23.51 -10.66
C SER A 266 0.38 22.85 -11.74
N PHE A 267 1.69 23.02 -11.62
CA PHE A 267 2.66 22.33 -12.47
C PHE A 267 2.69 20.82 -12.21
N ILE A 268 2.10 20.34 -11.12
CA ILE A 268 1.89 18.92 -10.85
C ILE A 268 0.38 18.65 -10.74
N PRO A 269 -0.26 18.12 -11.82
CA PRO A 269 -1.69 17.81 -11.83
C PRO A 269 -2.13 16.82 -10.74
N GLU A 270 -1.28 15.84 -10.43
CA GLU A 270 -1.55 14.76 -9.46
C GLU A 270 -0.86 15.02 -8.09
N ARG A 271 -0.71 16.29 -7.71
CA ARG A 271 -0.01 16.72 -6.48
C ARG A 271 -0.67 16.30 -5.18
N HIS A 272 -1.97 16.04 -5.17
CA HIS A 272 -2.73 15.66 -3.97
C HIS A 272 -2.84 14.13 -3.81
N THR A 273 -2.61 13.37 -4.89
CA THR A 273 -2.67 11.91 -4.95
C THR A 273 -1.24 11.35 -4.89
N ASP A 274 -0.67 11.03 -6.05
CA ASP A 274 0.56 10.24 -6.19
C ASP A 274 1.82 11.05 -5.87
N PHE A 275 1.77 12.38 -5.99
CA PHE A 275 2.91 13.28 -5.83
C PHE A 275 2.84 14.17 -4.57
N ILE A 276 2.01 13.85 -3.58
CA ILE A 276 1.89 14.68 -2.36
C ILE A 276 3.19 14.80 -1.56
N PHE A 277 4.10 13.84 -1.70
CA PHE A 277 5.42 13.92 -1.09
C PHE A 277 6.25 15.09 -1.65
N SER A 278 6.07 15.50 -2.91
CA SER A 278 6.79 16.65 -3.48
C SER A 278 6.30 17.96 -2.87
N VAL A 279 5.00 18.06 -2.56
CA VAL A 279 4.41 19.20 -1.85
C VAL A 279 5.00 19.31 -0.44
N LEU A 280 5.03 18.19 0.28
CA LEU A 280 5.63 18.12 1.60
C LEU A 280 7.10 18.58 1.57
N ALA A 281 7.88 18.06 0.63
CA ALA A 281 9.30 18.39 0.51
C ALA A 281 9.52 19.85 0.09
N GLU A 282 8.66 20.42 -0.75
CA GLU A 282 8.74 21.84 -1.14
C GLU A 282 8.42 22.77 0.05
N GLU A 283 7.33 22.50 0.78
CA GLU A 283 6.83 23.39 1.82
C GLU A 283 7.56 23.25 3.15
N PHE A 284 7.92 22.02 3.55
CA PHE A 284 8.54 21.71 4.85
C PHE A 284 10.00 21.24 4.75
N GLY A 285 10.53 21.12 3.53
CA GLY A 285 11.93 20.78 3.28
C GLY A 285 12.32 19.38 3.76
N LEU A 286 13.64 19.19 3.89
CA LEU A 286 14.21 17.95 4.42
C LEU A 286 13.72 17.65 5.84
N VAL A 287 13.56 18.66 6.70
CA VAL A 287 13.10 18.46 8.09
C VAL A 287 11.69 17.85 8.11
N GLY A 288 10.76 18.37 7.31
CA GLY A 288 9.42 17.78 7.18
C GLY A 288 9.45 16.34 6.67
N ALA A 289 10.29 16.06 5.67
CA ALA A 289 10.46 14.71 5.16
C ALA A 289 11.01 13.74 6.23
N LEU A 290 11.97 14.18 7.04
CA LEU A 290 12.52 13.38 8.14
C LEU A 290 11.49 13.12 9.24
N VAL A 291 10.62 14.09 9.56
CA VAL A 291 9.52 13.90 10.51
C VAL A 291 8.53 12.85 10.01
N LEU A 292 8.17 12.90 8.71
CA LEU A 292 7.34 11.87 8.09
C LEU A 292 7.98 10.48 8.17
N ILE A 293 9.25 10.38 7.77
CA ILE A 293 10.01 9.13 7.80
C ILE A 293 10.09 8.57 9.23
N ALA A 294 10.35 9.42 10.23
CA ALA A 294 10.35 9.03 11.64
C ALA A 294 8.98 8.47 12.06
N GLY A 295 7.88 9.12 11.65
CA GLY A 295 6.51 8.63 11.89
C GLY A 295 6.27 7.24 11.30
N TYR A 296 6.70 7.00 10.06
CA TYR A 296 6.64 5.67 9.45
C TYR A 296 7.54 4.65 10.16
N ILE A 297 8.76 5.02 10.57
CA ILE A 297 9.65 4.13 11.32
C ILE A 297 8.98 3.68 12.61
N VAL A 298 8.38 4.58 13.38
CA VAL A 298 7.66 4.22 14.62
C VAL A 298 6.48 3.28 14.32
N LEU A 299 5.70 3.58 13.28
CA LEU A 299 4.59 2.73 12.84
C LEU A 299 5.05 1.32 12.46
N LEU A 300 6.13 1.22 11.68
CA LEU A 300 6.70 -0.05 11.21
C LEU A 300 7.31 -0.85 12.36
N LEU A 301 8.11 -0.23 13.22
CA LEU A 301 8.69 -0.87 14.40
C LEU A 301 7.60 -1.41 15.31
N ARG A 302 6.52 -0.65 15.55
CA ARG A 302 5.40 -1.14 16.34
C ARG A 302 4.69 -2.31 15.67
N GLY A 303 4.48 -2.25 14.35
CA GLY A 303 3.94 -3.37 13.57
C GLY A 303 4.77 -4.66 13.70
N PHE A 304 6.10 -4.56 13.61
CA PHE A 304 7.00 -5.70 13.82
C PHE A 304 7.00 -6.22 15.25
N VAL A 305 6.92 -5.33 16.25
CA VAL A 305 6.77 -5.75 17.66
C VAL A 305 5.49 -6.56 17.86
N ILE A 306 4.38 -6.15 17.25
CA ILE A 306 3.11 -6.89 17.28
C ILE A 306 3.28 -8.24 16.58
N ALA A 307 3.91 -8.27 15.40
CA ALA A 307 4.15 -9.50 14.66
C ALA A 307 4.99 -10.50 15.49
N ALA A 308 6.13 -10.06 16.04
CA ALA A 308 7.02 -10.89 16.85
C ALA A 308 6.34 -11.46 18.10
N ARG A 309 5.37 -10.73 18.67
CA ARG A 309 4.64 -11.12 19.88
C ARG A 309 3.28 -11.78 19.60
N ALA A 310 2.93 -12.00 18.34
CA ALA A 310 1.66 -12.60 17.98
C ALA A 310 1.57 -14.06 18.48
N PRO A 311 0.44 -14.46 19.09
CA PRO A 311 0.30 -15.76 19.74
C PRO A 311 0.11 -16.93 18.78
N THR A 312 -0.29 -16.67 17.53
CA THR A 312 -0.54 -17.69 16.50
C THR A 312 0.35 -17.45 15.29
N LEU A 313 0.71 -18.51 14.55
CA LEU A 313 1.48 -18.40 13.33
C LEU A 313 0.82 -17.48 12.31
N GLY A 314 -0.48 -17.67 12.01
CA GLY A 314 -1.19 -16.83 11.05
C GLY A 314 -1.25 -15.37 11.48
N GLY A 315 -1.41 -15.09 12.78
CA GLY A 315 -1.31 -13.73 13.31
C GLY A 315 0.07 -13.10 13.10
N ARG A 316 1.15 -13.86 13.35
CA ARG A 316 2.54 -13.42 13.13
C ARG A 316 2.81 -13.09 11.67
N LEU A 317 2.42 -14.00 10.78
CA LEU A 317 2.60 -13.84 9.33
C LEU A 317 1.80 -12.67 8.77
N LEU A 318 0.53 -12.55 9.18
CA LEU A 318 -0.34 -11.47 8.74
C LEU A 318 0.17 -10.10 9.23
N ALA A 319 0.54 -9.98 10.51
CA ALA A 319 1.06 -8.73 11.05
C ALA A 319 2.38 -8.31 10.37
N GLY A 320 3.29 -9.25 10.15
CA GLY A 320 4.53 -8.99 9.41
C GLY A 320 4.25 -8.52 7.98
N ALA A 321 3.36 -9.20 7.26
CA ALA A 321 3.01 -8.85 5.88
C ALA A 321 2.32 -7.48 5.78
N VAL A 322 1.33 -7.18 6.63
CA VAL A 322 0.66 -5.87 6.67
C VAL A 322 1.67 -4.75 6.95
N THR A 323 2.58 -4.96 7.89
CA THR A 323 3.65 -4.00 8.20
C THR A 323 4.53 -3.76 6.98
N MET A 324 4.94 -4.83 6.29
CA MET A 324 5.76 -4.73 5.08
C MET A 324 5.01 -4.12 3.88
N ILE A 325 3.69 -4.29 3.77
CA ILE A 325 2.88 -3.61 2.76
C ILE A 325 2.94 -2.10 2.97
N ILE A 326 2.76 -1.63 4.21
CA ILE A 326 2.85 -0.19 4.53
C ILE A 326 4.25 0.35 4.18
N PHE A 327 5.30 -0.40 4.51
CA PHE A 327 6.67 -0.06 4.12
C PHE A 327 6.82 0.04 2.60
N THR A 328 6.35 -0.97 1.86
CA THR A 328 6.48 -1.01 0.40
C THR A 328 5.76 0.15 -0.25
N TYR A 329 4.56 0.48 0.22
CA TYR A 329 3.83 1.65 -0.24
C TYR A 329 4.64 2.95 -0.03
N ALA A 330 5.14 3.16 1.18
CA ALA A 330 5.89 4.37 1.51
C ALA A 330 7.20 4.46 0.71
N PHE A 331 7.94 3.36 0.62
CA PHE A 331 9.19 3.26 -0.13
C PHE A 331 8.98 3.49 -1.63
N VAL A 332 7.98 2.83 -2.22
CA VAL A 332 7.68 2.95 -3.65
C VAL A 332 7.19 4.35 -3.99
N ASN A 333 6.31 4.95 -3.19
CA ASN A 333 5.85 6.32 -3.44
C ASN A 333 6.99 7.33 -3.31
N MET A 334 7.73 7.33 -2.20
CA MET A 334 8.84 8.28 -2.01
C MET A 334 9.95 8.07 -3.05
N GLY A 335 10.26 6.82 -3.41
CA GLY A 335 11.23 6.50 -4.45
C GLY A 335 10.77 6.96 -5.84
N MET A 336 9.48 6.84 -6.15
CA MET A 336 8.90 7.34 -7.39
C MET A 336 8.95 8.86 -7.47
N VAL A 337 8.51 9.56 -6.43
CA VAL A 337 8.40 11.02 -6.41
C VAL A 337 9.78 11.69 -6.41
N SER A 338 10.79 11.04 -5.85
CA SER A 338 12.19 11.49 -5.90
C SER A 338 12.93 11.12 -7.20
N GLY A 339 12.30 10.38 -8.12
CA GLY A 339 12.90 9.98 -9.39
C GLY A 339 13.85 8.76 -9.30
N ILE A 340 13.83 8.02 -8.19
CA ILE A 340 14.63 6.80 -7.98
C ILE A 340 13.93 5.56 -8.59
N LEU A 341 12.59 5.53 -8.57
CA LEU A 341 11.76 4.42 -9.06
C LEU A 341 10.81 4.86 -10.18
N PRO A 342 10.40 3.95 -11.09
CA PRO A 342 9.48 4.31 -12.16
C PRO A 342 8.10 4.72 -11.64
N VAL A 343 7.43 5.60 -12.36
CA VAL A 343 6.11 6.11 -11.97
C VAL A 343 5.05 5.02 -12.06
N VAL A 344 4.69 4.49 -10.89
CA VAL A 344 3.74 3.39 -10.75
C VAL A 344 2.30 3.81 -10.46
N GLY A 345 2.11 5.00 -9.86
CA GLY A 345 0.81 5.53 -9.45
C GLY A 345 0.30 4.90 -8.16
N VAL A 346 1.16 4.86 -7.14
CA VAL A 346 0.85 4.30 -5.81
C VAL A 346 0.78 5.47 -4.82
N PRO A 347 -0.32 5.65 -4.06
CA PRO A 347 -0.44 6.74 -3.10
C PRO A 347 0.47 6.55 -1.89
N LEU A 348 0.88 7.64 -1.25
CA LEU A 348 1.64 7.64 0.00
C LEU A 348 0.73 7.25 1.19
N PRO A 349 1.06 6.22 1.99
CA PRO A 349 0.19 5.73 3.07
C PRO A 349 -0.23 6.79 4.07
N PHE A 350 -1.54 6.91 4.31
CA PHE A 350 -2.11 7.84 5.29
C PHE A 350 -1.87 9.33 5.00
N ILE A 351 -1.15 9.68 3.93
CA ILE A 351 -0.85 11.06 3.54
C ILE A 351 -1.62 11.47 2.28
N SER A 352 -1.56 10.66 1.22
CA SER A 352 -2.18 10.97 -0.07
C SER A 352 -3.71 10.96 -0.04
N TYR A 353 -4.30 11.78 -0.91
CA TYR A 353 -5.73 11.74 -1.20
C TYR A 353 -6.08 10.48 -2.01
N GLY A 354 -6.54 9.43 -1.32
CA GLY A 354 -6.99 8.20 -1.96
C GLY A 354 -7.91 7.40 -1.06
N GLY A 355 -9.23 7.56 -1.22
CA GLY A 355 -10.23 6.98 -0.32
C GLY A 355 -10.10 5.46 -0.14
N THR A 356 -10.10 4.70 -1.25
CA THR A 356 -10.04 3.23 -1.19
C THR A 356 -8.71 2.71 -0.62
N ALA A 357 -7.59 3.34 -1.01
CA ALA A 357 -6.27 2.98 -0.49
C ALA A 357 -6.16 3.28 1.00
N LEU A 358 -6.67 4.43 1.45
CA LEU A 358 -6.70 4.81 2.85
C LEU A 358 -7.53 3.81 3.67
N VAL A 359 -8.74 3.46 3.22
CA VAL A 359 -9.58 2.45 3.88
C VAL A 359 -8.84 1.12 3.97
N THR A 360 -8.20 0.67 2.89
CA THR A 360 -7.44 -0.59 2.84
C THR A 360 -6.28 -0.59 3.85
N LEU A 361 -5.50 0.49 3.91
CA LEU A 361 -4.39 0.63 4.84
C LEU A 361 -4.86 0.70 6.30
N CYS A 362 -5.94 1.44 6.57
CA CYS A 362 -6.59 1.52 7.87
C CYS A 362 -7.16 0.17 8.31
N VAL A 363 -7.75 -0.61 7.40
CA VAL A 363 -8.15 -2.01 7.66
C VAL A 363 -6.93 -2.85 8.06
N GLY A 364 -5.79 -2.70 7.38
CA GLY A 364 -4.53 -3.34 7.76
C GLY A 364 -4.09 -2.98 9.19
N VAL A 365 -4.10 -1.69 9.55
CA VAL A 365 -3.81 -1.24 10.92
C VAL A 365 -4.81 -1.82 11.92
N GLY A 366 -6.09 -1.92 11.55
CA GLY A 366 -7.12 -2.59 12.33
C GLY A 366 -6.80 -4.06 12.60
N MET A 367 -6.24 -4.78 11.61
CA MET A 367 -5.77 -6.15 11.81
C MET A 367 -4.61 -6.23 12.79
N LEU A 368 -3.65 -5.29 12.75
CA LEU A 368 -2.56 -5.21 13.72
C LEU A 368 -3.09 -4.99 15.15
N MET A 369 -4.03 -4.07 15.33
CA MET A 369 -4.67 -3.82 16.62
C MET A 369 -5.45 -5.03 17.13
N SER A 370 -6.18 -5.72 16.25
CA SER A 370 -6.88 -6.99 16.57
C SER A 370 -5.92 -8.06 17.11
N ILE A 371 -4.75 -8.21 16.48
CA ILE A 371 -3.73 -9.18 16.88
C ILE A 371 -3.15 -8.82 18.27
N GLU A 372 -2.77 -7.56 18.48
CA GLU A 372 -2.25 -7.10 19.78
C GLU A 372 -3.28 -7.25 20.90
N ARG A 373 -4.55 -6.95 20.63
CA ARG A 373 -5.64 -7.14 21.59
C ARG A 373 -5.78 -8.59 22.02
N SER A 374 -5.75 -9.53 21.06
CA SER A 374 -5.89 -10.96 21.36
C SER A 374 -4.78 -11.47 22.29
N ARG A 375 -3.59 -10.87 22.24
CA ARG A 375 -2.48 -11.15 23.14
C ARG A 375 -2.74 -10.62 24.55
N VAL A 376 -3.25 -9.40 24.69
CA VAL A 376 -3.55 -8.80 26.00
C VAL A 376 -4.65 -9.61 26.70
N ALA A 377 -5.70 -9.98 25.97
CA ALA A 377 -6.79 -10.78 26.50
C ALA A 377 -6.40 -12.23 26.87
N ALA A 378 -5.29 -12.76 26.35
CA ALA A 378 -4.78 -14.08 26.73
C ALA A 378 -3.88 -14.06 27.99
N LYS A 379 -3.54 -12.87 28.50
CA LYS A 379 -2.74 -12.69 29.73
C LYS A 379 -3.57 -12.29 30.95
N GLU A 380 -4.78 -11.80 30.72
CA GLU A 380 -5.83 -11.64 31.74
C GLU A 380 -6.55 -12.98 31.93
#